data_AF-A0AAN7UGR7-F1
#
_entry.id   AF-A0AAN7UGR7-F1
#
_cell.length_a   1.000
_cell.length_b   1.000
_cell.length_c   1.000
_cell.angle_alpha   90.00
_cell.angle_beta   90.00
_cell.angle_gamma   90.00
#
_symmetry.space_group_name_H-M   'P 1'
#
loop_
_entity.id
_entity.type
_entity.pdbx_description
1 polymer ?
#
loop_
_entity_poly.entity_id
_entity_poly.type
_entity_poly.pdbx_seq_one_letter_code
_entity_poly.pdbx_strand_id
1 'polypeptide(L)'
;MAICRRGRIRAIETQLTTWVPFTPLALKPSMAYPGPNATIFGPNVYIFDPSMPVAVIQDTVTAIFKKMESNEFGADRYALLFKPGTYNIIFDVGFYTQVAGLGRNPDDTLINGGANVPAYWMPHRNATCNFWRTFENFAINASSATNNTTTIAVSQAAPIRRMHVRSSGGLWLFQVDPNTGAGVGLLGVSWPTQWSTMSCFPARSNNGYRGTISDSNPPSQDNFPTNPYTILERTPVIREKPYLYITAQDQYQVFVPSLQENTRGPSWINGNETPGKSILIDDFLIAKPADASAASINTALDSGRHILFTPGIYKIDDALRVTKAGTIILGLGQPSLIPITGRPAISVADVEGVTIAGLIIDAGEVNSPTLVEVGPQDSCANHAANPTFLYDLTVRTAGHCKNDAGIVINSHNVVGDQLWLWRADHGDGAGWNSNPTENGVVVHGNNVTIYGLFNEHHKEYQTLWTGNTAAEYTFINRRSLTIRQTKSLGCVGRLMDAVTSHEAWGLGIYSYFRDSPTKLENAIEVPESPGVKLHHLTTVWLTGTPGSEISHIVNGMGGRVYANTPESAMRQTWKEYPSAQ
;
A
#
# COMPACT_ATOMS: atom_id res chain seq x y z
N MET A 1 67.22 62.92 11.92
CA MET A 1 67.59 62.49 10.56
C MET A 1 68.43 61.23 10.69
N ALA A 2 67.83 60.17 11.20
CA ALA A 2 68.59 59.13 11.89
C ALA A 2 67.64 58.04 12.38
N ILE A 3 68.13 56.81 12.35
CA ILE A 3 68.19 55.88 13.49
C ILE A 3 67.39 56.34 14.72
N CYS A 4 66.44 55.53 15.18
CA CYS A 4 66.00 55.46 16.58
C CYS A 4 65.17 54.18 16.72
N ARG A 5 65.61 53.05 17.31
CA ARG A 5 66.19 52.82 18.65
C ARG A 5 65.61 53.73 19.73
N ARG A 6 64.81 53.15 20.62
CA ARG A 6 64.63 53.38 22.08
C ARG A 6 63.19 52.98 22.44
N GLY A 7 62.90 52.30 23.53
CA GLY A 7 63.75 51.87 24.62
C GLY A 7 62.95 51.13 25.68
N ARG A 8 63.73 50.42 26.51
CA ARG A 8 63.49 49.90 27.85
C ARG A 8 62.24 50.39 28.60
N ILE A 9 61.47 49.41 29.07
CA ILE A 9 61.17 49.09 30.47
C ILE A 9 61.06 50.29 31.43
N ARG A 10 59.86 50.50 31.98
CA ARG A 10 59.65 50.77 33.41
C ARG A 10 58.41 50.04 33.91
N ALA A 11 58.58 49.47 35.10
CA ALA A 11 57.68 48.61 35.83
C ALA A 11 56.45 49.35 36.35
N ILE A 12 55.34 48.62 36.43
CA ILE A 12 54.37 48.76 37.53
C ILE A 12 54.07 47.34 37.99
N GLU A 13 54.67 46.95 39.11
CA GLU A 13 54.21 45.85 39.94
C GLU A 13 52.89 46.24 40.59
N THR A 14 51.84 45.47 40.36
CA THR A 14 50.69 45.42 41.27
C THR A 14 50.16 43.99 41.36
N GLN A 15 50.53 43.38 42.49
CA GLN A 15 49.83 42.36 43.27
C GLN A 15 49.29 41.10 42.57
N LEU A 16 49.96 39.97 42.88
CA LEU A 16 49.46 38.62 42.70
C LEU A 16 48.11 38.43 43.40
N THR A 17 47.08 38.11 42.62
CA THR A 17 45.92 37.36 43.08
C THR A 17 46.10 35.88 42.76
N THR A 18 45.79 35.05 43.74
CA THR A 18 45.92 33.60 43.75
C THR A 18 45.10 32.94 42.64
N TRP A 19 45.78 32.20 41.75
CA TRP A 19 45.15 31.30 40.79
C TRP A 19 44.58 30.08 41.53
N VAL A 20 43.26 29.91 41.51
CA VAL A 20 42.59 28.64 41.82
C VAL A 20 42.60 27.81 40.53
N PRO A 21 43.16 26.58 40.51
CA PRO A 21 43.09 25.75 39.32
C PRO A 21 41.65 25.29 39.11
N PHE A 22 41.04 25.72 38.00
CA PHE A 22 39.84 25.09 37.46
C PHE A 22 40.20 23.63 37.11
N THR A 23 39.69 22.69 37.90
CA THR A 23 39.58 21.30 37.47
C THR A 23 38.46 21.25 36.42
N PRO A 24 38.71 20.78 35.19
CA PRO A 24 37.64 20.55 34.24
C PRO A 24 36.73 19.47 34.83
N LEU A 25 35.45 19.77 34.98
CA LEU A 25 34.44 18.76 35.26
C LEU A 25 34.54 17.71 34.14
N ALA A 26 35.01 16.51 34.47
CA ALA A 26 34.98 15.40 33.54
C ALA A 26 33.52 15.18 33.13
N LEU A 27 33.19 15.51 31.87
CA LEU A 27 31.96 15.07 31.23
C LEU A 27 31.88 13.56 31.42
N LYS A 28 30.86 13.12 32.15
CA LYS A 28 30.50 11.69 32.18
C LYS A 28 30.39 11.23 30.73
N PRO A 29 30.97 10.08 30.36
CA PRO A 29 30.77 9.55 29.03
C PRO A 29 29.25 9.43 28.81
N SER A 30 28.76 10.07 27.74
CA SER A 30 27.45 9.75 27.19
C SER A 30 27.41 8.23 27.08
N MET A 31 26.50 7.57 27.80
CA MET A 31 26.20 6.17 27.50
C MET A 31 25.75 6.17 26.04
N ALA A 32 26.64 5.70 25.15
CA ALA A 32 26.31 5.49 23.76
C ALA A 32 25.18 4.48 23.74
N TYR A 33 23.94 4.97 23.59
CA TYR A 33 22.83 4.10 23.25
C TYR A 33 23.24 3.37 21.97
N PRO A 34 23.23 2.02 21.93
CA PRO A 34 23.37 1.32 20.66
C PRO A 34 22.36 1.94 19.69
N GLY A 35 22.81 2.28 18.49
CA GLY A 35 21.98 2.99 17.52
C GLY A 35 20.64 2.27 17.30
N PRO A 36 19.55 3.00 17.01
CA PRO A 36 18.20 2.42 16.88
C PRO A 36 18.08 1.33 15.82
N ASN A 37 19.09 1.14 14.95
CA ASN A 37 19.13 0.14 13.89
C ASN A 37 20.02 -1.09 14.18
N ALA A 38 20.54 -1.24 15.39
CA ALA A 38 21.23 -2.45 15.82
C ALA A 38 20.23 -3.57 16.18
N THR A 39 19.49 -4.07 15.17
CA THR A 39 18.38 -5.02 15.35
C THR A 39 18.63 -6.36 14.65
N ILE A 40 17.93 -7.41 15.08
CA ILE A 40 17.94 -8.71 14.39
C ILE A 40 17.43 -8.61 12.94
N PHE A 41 16.62 -7.58 12.66
CA PHE A 41 16.03 -7.30 11.34
C PHE A 41 16.95 -6.51 10.41
N GLY A 42 18.18 -6.22 10.83
CA GLY A 42 19.19 -5.57 10.00
C GLY A 42 19.13 -4.04 10.01
N PRO A 43 20.02 -3.39 9.23
CA PRO A 43 20.38 -1.98 9.41
C PRO A 43 19.32 -0.97 8.96
N ASN A 44 18.32 -1.43 8.20
CA ASN A 44 17.26 -0.59 7.65
C ASN A 44 15.98 -0.61 8.51
N VAL A 45 16.01 -1.34 9.62
CA VAL A 45 14.92 -1.39 10.61
C VAL A 45 15.36 -0.63 11.84
N TYR A 46 14.64 0.45 12.13
CA TYR A 46 14.86 1.32 13.28
C TYR A 46 13.81 1.01 14.34
N ILE A 47 14.24 0.59 15.53
CA ILE A 47 13.35 0.31 16.66
C ILE A 47 13.56 1.37 17.72
N PHE A 48 12.53 2.16 17.98
CA PHE A 48 12.54 3.22 18.97
C PHE A 48 11.91 2.76 20.27
N ASP A 49 12.57 3.07 21.39
CA ASP A 49 12.08 2.83 22.75
C ASP A 49 11.71 4.17 23.42
N PRO A 50 10.68 4.23 24.29
CA PRO A 50 10.29 5.49 24.94
C PRO A 50 11.38 6.10 25.83
N SER A 51 12.39 5.33 26.24
CA SER A 51 13.54 5.83 26.99
C SER A 51 14.57 6.56 26.11
N MET A 52 14.49 6.45 24.78
CA MET A 52 15.41 7.13 23.88
C MET A 52 15.18 8.65 23.93
N PRO A 53 16.24 9.47 23.85
CA PRO A 53 16.08 10.92 23.78
C PRO A 53 15.24 11.32 22.57
N VAL A 54 14.21 12.14 22.78
CA VAL A 54 13.29 12.63 21.73
C VAL A 54 14.04 13.19 20.52
N ALA A 55 15.12 13.95 20.75
CA ALA A 55 15.94 14.52 19.69
C ALA A 55 16.56 13.44 18.79
N VAL A 56 17.02 12.31 19.35
CA VAL A 56 17.60 11.21 18.57
C VAL A 56 16.55 10.57 17.66
N ILE A 57 15.34 10.34 18.19
CA ILE A 57 14.22 9.80 17.41
C ILE A 57 13.86 10.79 16.29
N GLN A 58 13.65 12.06 16.64
CA GLN A 58 13.27 13.13 15.73
C GLN A 58 14.29 13.32 14.60
N ASP A 59 15.59 13.37 14.92
CA ASP A 59 16.66 13.52 13.94
C ASP A 59 16.70 12.33 12.97
N THR A 60 16.49 11.11 13.49
CA THR A 60 16.49 9.88 12.69
C THR A 60 15.33 9.88 11.68
N VAL A 61 14.09 10.09 12.16
CA VAL A 61 12.91 10.08 11.27
C VAL A 61 12.95 11.23 10.26
N THR A 62 13.48 12.40 10.66
CA THR A 62 13.66 13.56 9.77
C THR A 62 14.70 13.28 8.69
N ALA A 63 15.82 12.64 9.04
CA ALA A 63 16.86 12.28 8.08
C ALA A 63 16.35 11.28 7.04
N ILE A 64 15.59 10.27 7.48
CA ILE A 64 14.98 9.28 6.59
C ILE A 64 13.96 9.95 5.67
N PHE A 65 13.08 10.82 6.18
CA PHE A 65 12.13 11.56 5.34
C PHE A 65 12.85 12.36 4.25
N LYS A 66 13.86 13.15 4.60
CA LYS A 66 14.63 13.95 3.62
C LYS A 66 15.24 13.10 2.50
N LYS A 67 15.64 11.87 2.83
CA LYS A 67 16.17 10.92 1.84
C LYS A 67 15.06 10.34 0.97
N MET A 68 13.89 10.09 1.56
CA MET A 68 12.82 9.32 0.93
C MET A 68 11.69 10.17 0.32
N GLU A 69 11.64 11.47 0.58
CA GLU A 69 10.56 12.37 0.17
C GLU A 69 10.28 12.30 -1.34
N SER A 70 11.31 12.38 -2.18
CA SER A 70 11.24 12.34 -3.65
C SER A 70 11.89 11.10 -4.26
N ASN A 71 12.16 10.06 -3.45
CA ASN A 71 12.89 8.87 -3.88
C ASN A 71 11.98 7.80 -4.50
N GLU A 72 11.17 8.19 -5.48
CA GLU A 72 10.09 7.37 -6.03
C GLU A 72 10.59 6.03 -6.62
N PHE A 73 11.68 6.02 -7.38
CA PHE A 73 12.25 4.80 -7.99
C PHE A 73 13.57 4.35 -7.35
N GLY A 74 13.87 4.83 -6.13
CA GLY A 74 15.09 4.46 -5.41
C GLY A 74 15.10 3.03 -4.90
N ALA A 75 16.30 2.57 -4.53
CA ALA A 75 16.50 1.26 -3.94
C ALA A 75 16.34 1.21 -2.41
N ASP A 76 16.35 2.37 -1.76
CA ASP A 76 16.29 2.46 -0.30
C ASP A 76 14.90 2.07 0.23
N ARG A 77 14.90 1.36 1.36
CA ARG A 77 13.72 0.86 2.06
C ARG A 77 13.93 1.01 3.56
N TYR A 78 12.90 1.41 4.30
CA TYR A 78 13.02 1.63 5.75
C TYR A 78 11.79 1.13 6.52
N ALA A 79 12.03 0.62 7.73
CA ALA A 79 10.97 0.39 8.72
C ALA A 79 11.28 1.19 9.99
N LEU A 80 10.30 1.99 10.43
CA LEU A 80 10.30 2.78 11.65
C LEU A 80 9.33 2.13 12.63
N LEU A 81 9.87 1.39 13.60
CA LEU A 81 9.11 0.59 14.53
C LEU A 81 9.19 1.20 15.93
N PHE A 82 8.05 1.35 16.59
CA PHE A 82 7.95 2.00 17.90
C PHE A 82 7.49 0.98 18.92
N LYS A 83 8.30 0.75 19.97
CA LYS A 83 7.88 -0.07 21.12
C LYS A 83 6.66 0.55 21.82
N PRO A 84 5.92 -0.24 22.63
CA PRO A 84 4.84 0.30 23.45
C PRO A 84 5.28 1.50 24.30
N GLY A 85 4.50 2.57 24.28
CA GLY A 85 4.76 3.81 24.99
C GLY A 85 4.34 5.07 24.22
N THR A 86 4.75 6.23 24.73
CA THR A 86 4.37 7.54 24.17
C THR A 86 5.59 8.28 23.65
N TYR A 87 5.49 8.80 22.43
CA TYR A 87 6.56 9.50 21.72
C TYR A 87 6.14 10.92 21.38
N ASN A 88 6.80 11.92 21.97
CA ASN A 88 6.51 13.34 21.74
C ASN A 88 7.29 13.87 20.53
N ILE A 89 6.89 13.45 19.32
CA ILE A 89 7.57 13.75 18.06
C ILE A 89 6.57 14.13 16.97
N ILE A 90 7.04 14.89 15.99
CA ILE A 90 6.29 15.22 14.77
C ILE A 90 7.17 14.96 13.56
N PHE A 91 6.70 14.14 12.61
CA PHE A 91 7.50 13.79 11.45
C PHE A 91 6.67 13.48 10.20
N ASP A 92 7.34 13.53 9.06
CA ASP A 92 6.79 13.23 7.75
C ASP A 92 7.32 11.88 7.25
N VAL A 93 6.58 11.23 6.34
CA VAL A 93 6.89 9.89 5.83
C VAL A 93 6.99 9.91 4.30
N GLY A 94 8.16 9.52 3.79
CA GLY A 94 8.48 9.48 2.36
C GLY A 94 8.17 8.13 1.72
N PHE A 95 8.68 7.92 0.51
CA PHE A 95 8.58 6.64 -0.20
C PHE A 95 9.24 5.49 0.57
N TYR A 96 8.75 4.28 0.32
CA TYR A 96 9.25 3.01 0.84
C TYR A 96 9.57 2.97 2.33
N THR A 97 8.69 3.61 3.11
CA THR A 97 8.84 3.70 4.55
C THR A 97 7.61 3.11 5.23
N GLN A 98 7.83 2.10 6.07
CA GLN A 98 6.82 1.60 7.00
C GLN A 98 6.95 2.31 8.34
N VAL A 99 5.84 2.74 8.90
CA VAL A 99 5.73 3.21 10.28
C VAL A 99 4.80 2.26 11.03
N ALA A 100 5.28 1.65 12.10
CA ALA A 100 4.44 0.73 12.87
C ALA A 100 4.69 0.77 14.37
N GLY A 101 3.63 0.54 15.15
CA GLY A 101 3.72 0.24 16.57
C GLY A 101 3.93 -1.25 16.81
N LEU A 102 4.77 -1.59 17.79
CA LEU A 102 5.08 -2.95 18.22
C LEU A 102 4.22 -3.39 19.41
N GLY A 103 3.15 -2.66 19.70
CA GLY A 103 2.14 -3.06 20.68
C GLY A 103 1.27 -4.21 20.23
N ARG A 104 0.52 -4.79 21.18
CA ARG A 104 -0.52 -5.76 20.84
C ARG A 104 -1.71 -5.07 20.20
N ASN A 105 -2.02 -3.87 20.67
CA ASN A 105 -3.10 -3.02 20.20
C ASN A 105 -2.56 -1.65 19.76
N PRO A 106 -3.31 -0.90 18.92
CA PRO A 106 -2.87 0.41 18.45
C PRO A 106 -2.59 1.40 19.59
N ASP A 107 -3.39 1.32 20.65
CA ASP A 107 -3.30 2.24 21.80
C ASP A 107 -2.10 2.00 22.72
N ASP A 108 -1.41 0.87 22.55
CA ASP A 108 -0.17 0.59 23.29
C ASP A 108 0.98 1.49 22.82
N THR A 109 0.90 2.06 21.62
CA THR A 109 1.92 2.95 21.04
C THR A 109 1.29 4.26 20.59
N LEU A 110 1.66 5.37 21.24
CA LEU A 110 1.13 6.70 20.94
C LEU A 110 2.20 7.60 20.35
N ILE A 111 2.00 8.05 19.11
CA ILE A 111 2.73 9.18 18.54
C ILE A 111 1.98 10.47 18.89
N ASN A 112 2.52 11.22 19.84
CA ASN A 112 1.96 12.47 20.35
C ASN A 112 2.68 13.68 19.74
N GLY A 113 2.19 14.17 18.61
CA GLY A 113 2.75 15.30 17.87
C GLY A 113 2.32 15.27 16.41
N GLY A 114 2.57 14.15 15.73
CA GLY A 114 2.01 13.83 14.41
C GLY A 114 2.92 12.93 13.55
N ALA A 115 2.32 12.10 12.71
CA ALA A 115 3.00 11.37 11.65
C ALA A 115 2.22 11.61 10.36
N ASN A 116 2.84 12.30 9.39
CA ASN A 116 2.14 12.82 8.22
C ASN A 116 2.76 12.33 6.91
N VAL A 117 2.00 12.42 5.82
CA VAL A 117 2.50 12.29 4.46
C VAL A 117 2.15 13.57 3.71
N PRO A 118 3.13 14.46 3.49
CA PRO A 118 2.94 15.63 2.67
C PRO A 118 3.14 15.31 1.18
N ALA A 119 2.63 16.19 0.31
CA ALA A 119 2.87 16.19 -1.13
C ALA A 119 3.83 17.32 -1.53
N TYR A 120 4.81 17.63 -0.67
CA TYR A 120 5.69 18.79 -0.87
C TYR A 120 6.58 18.68 -2.11
N TRP A 121 6.99 17.45 -2.45
CA TRP A 121 7.94 17.15 -3.51
C TRP A 121 7.38 17.37 -4.92
N MET A 122 6.05 17.32 -5.10
CA MET A 122 5.42 17.59 -6.38
C MET A 122 4.89 19.03 -6.47
N PRO A 123 4.88 19.63 -7.68
CA PRO A 123 4.24 20.90 -7.93
C PRO A 123 2.78 20.91 -7.45
N HIS A 124 2.33 22.05 -6.93
CA HIS A 124 0.94 22.27 -6.49
C HIS A 124 0.43 21.28 -5.44
N ARG A 125 1.32 20.72 -4.61
CA ARG A 125 0.98 19.71 -3.59
C ARG A 125 0.23 18.52 -4.21
N ASN A 126 0.60 18.13 -5.43
CA ASN A 126 -0.03 17.02 -6.10
C ASN A 126 0.32 15.70 -5.39
N ALA A 127 -0.67 15.01 -4.81
CA ALA A 127 -0.45 13.76 -4.10
C ALA A 127 -0.62 12.52 -5.00
N THR A 128 -0.86 12.67 -6.31
CA THR A 128 -1.12 11.54 -7.23
C THR A 128 0.01 10.54 -7.34
N CYS A 129 1.23 10.90 -6.90
CA CYS A 129 2.38 10.00 -6.88
C CYS A 129 2.87 9.65 -5.46
N ASN A 130 2.10 9.96 -4.41
CA ASN A 130 2.46 9.58 -3.03
C ASN A 130 2.16 8.09 -2.76
N PHE A 131 2.95 7.21 -3.37
CA PHE A 131 2.81 5.75 -3.31
C PHE A 131 3.68 5.07 -2.27
N TRP A 132 3.54 3.76 -2.10
CA TRP A 132 4.50 2.88 -1.41
C TRP A 132 4.95 3.42 -0.05
N ARG A 133 4.06 3.42 0.94
CA ARG A 133 4.37 3.66 2.36
C ARG A 133 3.30 3.02 3.22
N THR A 134 3.57 2.73 4.49
CA THR A 134 2.57 2.03 5.32
C THR A 134 2.51 2.58 6.73
N PHE A 135 1.31 2.59 7.32
CA PHE A 135 1.05 2.96 8.71
C PHE A 135 0.31 1.80 9.37
N GLU A 136 0.85 1.24 10.45
CA GLU A 136 0.30 0.03 11.06
C GLU A 136 0.36 -0.01 12.59
N ASN A 137 -0.77 -0.28 13.25
CA ASN A 137 -0.82 -0.68 14.66
C ASN A 137 -0.30 0.37 15.68
N PHE A 138 -0.72 1.63 15.53
CA PHE A 138 -0.45 2.67 16.52
C PHE A 138 -1.53 3.74 16.60
N ALA A 139 -1.53 4.50 17.70
CA ALA A 139 -2.36 5.68 17.88
C ALA A 139 -1.59 6.95 17.50
N ILE A 140 -2.30 7.91 16.89
CA ILE A 140 -1.76 9.23 16.54
C ILE A 140 -2.61 10.30 17.21
N ASN A 141 -1.94 11.22 17.90
CA ASN A 141 -2.52 12.47 18.37
C ASN A 141 -1.75 13.65 17.78
N ALA A 142 -2.34 14.32 16.79
CA ALA A 142 -1.73 15.48 16.15
C ALA A 142 -1.72 16.69 17.09
N SER A 143 -0.60 17.42 17.09
CA SER A 143 -0.41 18.63 17.88
C SER A 143 -0.92 19.89 17.17
N SER A 144 -0.92 21.02 17.88
CA SER A 144 -1.25 22.33 17.32
C SER A 144 -0.34 22.75 16.15
N ALA A 145 0.86 22.17 16.03
CA ALA A 145 1.77 22.43 14.92
C ALA A 145 1.19 22.00 13.55
N THR A 146 0.26 21.04 13.52
CA THR A 146 -0.48 20.63 12.31
C THR A 146 -1.96 20.97 12.40
N ASN A 147 -2.32 22.03 13.14
CA ASN A 147 -3.72 22.39 13.43
C ASN A 147 -4.51 21.25 14.07
N ASN A 148 -3.85 20.37 14.82
CA ASN A 148 -4.41 19.14 15.39
C ASN A 148 -4.97 18.18 14.32
N THR A 149 -4.52 18.29 13.07
CA THR A 149 -4.91 17.41 11.96
C THR A 149 -3.80 16.42 11.65
N THR A 150 -4.17 15.14 11.45
CA THR A 150 -3.29 14.14 10.86
C THR A 150 -3.47 14.19 9.34
N THR A 151 -2.43 14.54 8.59
CA THR A 151 -2.50 14.59 7.13
C THR A 151 -1.71 13.43 6.54
N ILE A 152 -2.40 12.47 5.93
CA ILE A 152 -1.80 11.35 5.21
C ILE A 152 -2.24 11.47 3.75
N ALA A 153 -1.68 12.45 3.04
CA ALA A 153 -2.00 12.71 1.63
C ALA A 153 -1.32 11.69 0.74
N VAL A 154 -2.00 10.56 0.49
CA VAL A 154 -1.45 9.40 -0.22
C VAL A 154 -2.24 9.08 -1.47
N SER A 155 -1.60 8.29 -2.35
CA SER A 155 -2.29 7.59 -3.42
C SER A 155 -2.24 6.06 -3.24
N GLN A 156 -2.14 5.25 -4.30
CA GLN A 156 -2.17 3.78 -4.23
C GLN A 156 -0.98 3.17 -3.44
N ALA A 157 -1.16 1.93 -2.98
CA ALA A 157 -0.21 1.17 -2.14
C ALA A 157 0.30 1.93 -0.90
N ALA A 158 -0.63 2.63 -0.25
CA ALA A 158 -0.39 3.33 1.00
C ALA A 158 -1.36 2.88 2.12
N PRO A 159 -1.36 1.60 2.52
CA PRO A 159 -2.30 1.07 3.52
C PRO A 159 -2.13 1.74 4.90
N ILE A 160 -3.27 1.93 5.57
CA ILE A 160 -3.38 2.47 6.92
C ILE A 160 -4.18 1.47 7.75
N ARG A 161 -3.50 0.58 8.46
CA ARG A 161 -4.10 -0.59 9.14
C ARG A 161 -3.99 -0.45 10.66
N ARG A 162 -5.04 -0.87 11.39
CA ARG A 162 -5.04 -0.89 12.86
C ARG A 162 -4.55 0.44 13.46
N MET A 163 -5.09 1.56 13.00
CA MET A 163 -4.73 2.90 13.49
C MET A 163 -5.84 3.48 14.36
N HIS A 164 -5.44 4.17 15.44
CA HIS A 164 -6.35 5.02 16.22
C HIS A 164 -5.96 6.49 16.05
N VAL A 165 -6.67 7.20 15.18
CA VAL A 165 -6.46 8.64 14.98
C VAL A 165 -7.28 9.41 16.02
N ARG A 166 -6.61 9.96 17.04
CA ARG A 166 -7.19 10.74 18.14
C ARG A 166 -7.18 12.25 17.88
N SER A 167 -6.64 12.65 16.74
CA SER A 167 -6.46 14.04 16.31
C SER A 167 -7.80 14.78 16.22
N SER A 168 -7.96 15.87 16.97
CA SER A 168 -9.22 16.63 17.03
C SER A 168 -9.55 17.39 15.73
N GLY A 169 -8.54 17.70 14.92
CA GLY A 169 -8.68 18.22 13.56
C GLY A 169 -8.93 17.14 12.50
N GLY A 170 -9.08 15.87 12.93
CA GLY A 170 -9.40 14.73 12.09
C GLY A 170 -8.24 14.20 11.23
N LEU A 171 -8.60 13.31 10.31
CA LEU A 171 -7.72 12.69 9.33
C LEU A 171 -7.98 13.28 7.95
N TRP A 172 -6.94 13.80 7.32
CA TRP A 172 -6.99 14.35 5.97
C TRP A 172 -6.19 13.46 5.03
N LEU A 173 -6.84 12.99 3.97
CA LEU A 173 -6.23 12.09 2.98
C LEU A 173 -5.79 12.81 1.69
N PHE A 174 -5.80 14.13 1.71
CA PHE A 174 -5.37 14.98 0.62
C PHE A 174 -4.61 16.18 1.19
N GLN A 175 -3.84 16.85 0.35
CA GLN A 175 -3.24 18.13 0.68
C GLN A 175 -3.73 19.19 -0.31
N VAL A 176 -4.03 20.38 0.22
CA VAL A 176 -4.38 21.55 -0.58
C VAL A 176 -3.17 22.45 -0.66
N ASP A 177 -2.84 22.90 -1.86
CA ASP A 177 -1.86 23.96 -2.08
C ASP A 177 -2.43 25.29 -1.54
N PRO A 178 -1.78 25.91 -0.54
CA PRO A 178 -2.27 27.14 0.06
C PRO A 178 -2.26 28.34 -0.89
N ASN A 179 -1.45 28.31 -1.96
CA ASN A 179 -1.34 29.42 -2.91
C ASN A 179 -2.39 29.36 -4.02
N THR A 180 -2.78 28.15 -4.43
CA THR A 180 -3.70 27.94 -5.56
C THR A 180 -5.09 27.47 -5.11
N GLY A 181 -5.23 27.03 -3.85
CA GLY A 181 -6.44 26.37 -3.35
C GLY A 181 -6.71 25.01 -4.00
N ALA A 182 -5.80 24.51 -4.84
CA ALA A 182 -5.95 23.23 -5.53
C ALA A 182 -5.32 22.10 -4.72
N GLY A 183 -6.00 20.97 -4.63
CA GLY A 183 -5.46 19.72 -4.08
C GLY A 183 -5.93 18.55 -4.93
N VAL A 184 -5.06 17.58 -5.17
CA VAL A 184 -5.39 16.34 -5.88
C VAL A 184 -4.74 15.18 -5.13
N GLY A 185 -5.53 14.16 -4.81
CA GLY A 185 -5.06 12.85 -4.34
C GLY A 185 -5.90 11.75 -4.97
N LEU A 186 -5.28 10.60 -5.26
CA LEU A 186 -5.94 9.41 -5.82
C LEU A 186 -6.06 8.37 -4.72
N LEU A 187 -7.16 8.39 -3.98
CA LEU A 187 -7.27 7.53 -2.80
C LEU A 187 -7.32 6.04 -3.19
N GLY A 188 -6.48 5.24 -2.54
CA GLY A 188 -6.47 3.78 -2.64
C GLY A 188 -6.04 3.14 -1.32
N VAL A 189 -6.83 3.37 -0.28
CA VAL A 189 -6.51 2.96 1.10
C VAL A 189 -7.58 1.99 1.61
N SER A 190 -7.16 0.78 2.00
CA SER A 190 -7.93 -0.19 2.77
C SER A 190 -7.82 0.12 4.27
N TRP A 191 -8.95 0.10 4.98
CA TRP A 191 -9.05 0.45 6.39
C TRP A 191 -9.60 -0.72 7.20
N PRO A 192 -8.95 -1.07 8.33
CA PRO A 192 -9.71 -1.24 9.56
C PRO A 192 -9.18 -0.25 10.62
N THR A 193 -9.74 0.95 10.61
CA THR A 193 -9.63 1.94 11.70
C THR A 193 -11.03 2.24 12.23
N GLN A 194 -11.13 3.05 13.30
CA GLN A 194 -12.41 3.48 13.90
C GLN A 194 -13.44 3.99 12.87
N TRP A 195 -12.99 4.44 11.69
CA TRP A 195 -13.81 4.78 10.52
C TRP A 195 -13.36 3.92 9.31
N SER A 196 -14.13 2.90 8.95
CA SER A 196 -13.75 1.94 7.88
C SER A 196 -14.19 2.43 6.49
N THR A 197 -13.48 3.40 5.88
CA THR A 197 -13.88 4.03 4.60
C THR A 197 -12.84 3.88 3.48
N MET A 198 -13.07 3.04 2.48
CA MET A 198 -12.25 2.93 1.27
C MET A 198 -12.62 3.96 0.18
N SER A 199 -11.95 5.12 0.14
CA SER A 199 -12.20 6.14 -0.90
C SER A 199 -11.38 5.91 -2.17
N CYS A 200 -11.92 6.17 -3.36
CA CYS A 200 -11.15 6.21 -4.62
C CYS A 200 -11.75 7.18 -5.66
N PHE A 201 -10.95 8.15 -6.14
CA PHE A 201 -11.03 8.98 -7.37
C PHE A 201 -10.28 10.31 -7.17
N PRO A 202 -9.66 10.92 -8.21
CA PRO A 202 -9.07 12.25 -8.10
C PRO A 202 -10.20 13.28 -7.97
N ALA A 203 -10.16 14.07 -6.91
CA ALA A 203 -11.17 15.09 -6.66
C ALA A 203 -10.51 16.45 -6.42
N ARG A 204 -10.98 17.48 -7.15
CA ARG A 204 -10.71 18.90 -6.86
C ARG A 204 -11.64 19.49 -5.78
N SER A 205 -12.47 18.65 -5.16
CA SER A 205 -13.47 19.01 -4.13
C SER A 205 -14.14 17.72 -3.63
N ASN A 206 -15.13 17.81 -2.73
CA ASN A 206 -15.90 16.71 -2.11
C ASN A 206 -16.63 15.71 -3.05
N ASN A 207 -16.35 15.68 -4.35
CA ASN A 207 -17.09 14.94 -5.40
C ASN A 207 -16.43 13.63 -5.90
N GLY A 208 -15.38 13.13 -5.24
CA GLY A 208 -14.77 11.82 -5.55
C GLY A 208 -15.61 10.66 -5.03
N TYR A 209 -15.55 9.50 -5.69
CA TYR A 209 -16.21 8.26 -5.24
C TYR A 209 -15.64 7.76 -3.89
N ARG A 210 -16.52 7.23 -3.03
CA ARG A 210 -16.21 6.83 -1.65
C ARG A 210 -16.86 5.48 -1.33
N GLY A 211 -16.10 4.39 -1.41
CA GLY A 211 -16.54 3.13 -0.80
C GLY A 211 -16.40 3.20 0.72
N THR A 212 -17.32 2.61 1.46
CA THR A 212 -17.20 2.37 2.89
C THR A 212 -17.52 0.90 3.09
N ILE A 213 -16.56 0.14 3.62
CA ILE A 213 -16.78 -1.27 3.92
C ILE A 213 -16.85 -1.38 5.42
N SER A 214 -17.98 -1.85 5.94
CA SER A 214 -18.05 -2.40 7.30
C SER A 214 -17.79 -1.38 8.41
N ASP A 215 -18.03 -0.09 8.16
CA ASP A 215 -17.92 0.97 9.18
C ASP A 215 -19.03 0.84 10.22
N SER A 216 -18.71 1.10 11.48
CA SER A 216 -19.66 1.20 12.59
C SER A 216 -20.66 2.36 12.44
N ASN A 217 -20.34 3.38 11.64
CA ASN A 217 -21.25 4.50 11.34
C ASN A 217 -21.03 5.07 9.92
N PRO A 218 -21.40 4.33 8.86
CA PRO A 218 -21.14 4.75 7.49
C PRO A 218 -22.05 5.92 7.08
N PRO A 219 -21.59 6.84 6.21
CA PRO A 219 -22.46 7.84 5.56
C PRO A 219 -23.52 7.15 4.69
N SER A 220 -24.68 7.77 4.42
CA SER A 220 -25.74 7.14 3.58
C SER A 220 -25.33 7.02 2.10
N GLN A 221 -25.70 5.89 1.49
CA GLN A 221 -25.54 5.58 0.07
C GLN A 221 -26.79 5.85 -0.79
N ASP A 222 -27.90 6.29 -0.17
CA ASP A 222 -29.21 6.39 -0.84
C ASP A 222 -29.19 7.35 -2.03
N ASN A 223 -28.31 8.35 -1.96
CA ASN A 223 -28.16 9.41 -2.95
C ASN A 223 -27.02 9.17 -3.95
N PHE A 224 -26.54 7.94 -4.13
CA PHE A 224 -25.66 7.62 -5.25
C PHE A 224 -26.36 7.97 -6.58
N PRO A 225 -25.74 8.72 -7.51
CA PRO A 225 -24.32 9.10 -7.58
C PRO A 225 -23.96 10.50 -7.05
N THR A 226 -24.93 11.29 -6.56
CA THR A 226 -24.69 12.66 -6.05
C THR A 226 -23.77 12.65 -4.84
N ASN A 227 -24.08 11.80 -3.87
CA ASN A 227 -23.15 11.42 -2.82
C ASN A 227 -22.62 10.03 -3.21
N PRO A 228 -21.39 9.92 -3.71
CA PRO A 228 -20.93 8.70 -4.35
C PRO A 228 -20.44 7.69 -3.31
N TYR A 229 -21.29 7.37 -2.34
CA TYR A 229 -21.03 6.38 -1.31
C TYR A 229 -21.51 4.99 -1.74
N THR A 230 -20.69 3.98 -1.51
CA THR A 230 -21.10 2.56 -1.60
C THR A 230 -20.79 1.90 -0.28
N ILE A 231 -21.80 1.30 0.34
CA ILE A 231 -21.68 0.72 1.66
C ILE A 231 -21.90 -0.77 1.57
N LEU A 232 -20.90 -1.52 2.02
CA LEU A 232 -21.10 -2.90 2.40
C LEU A 232 -21.31 -2.95 3.91
N GLU A 233 -22.49 -3.38 4.36
CA GLU A 233 -22.84 -3.36 5.80
C GLU A 233 -21.92 -4.25 6.63
N ARG A 234 -21.56 -5.41 6.08
CA ARG A 234 -20.72 -6.42 6.74
C ARG A 234 -19.69 -6.98 5.78
N THR A 235 -18.48 -7.22 6.27
CA THR A 235 -17.44 -7.90 5.50
C THR A 235 -17.69 -9.41 5.56
N PRO A 236 -17.99 -10.10 4.42
CA PRO A 236 -18.39 -11.51 4.44
C PRO A 236 -17.34 -12.44 5.05
N VAL A 237 -16.07 -12.24 4.68
CA VAL A 237 -14.93 -13.02 5.17
C VAL A 237 -13.74 -12.09 5.35
N ILE A 238 -13.13 -12.08 6.53
CA ILE A 238 -11.93 -11.30 6.76
C ILE A 238 -11.03 -11.94 7.80
N ARG A 239 -9.74 -11.85 7.55
CA ARG A 239 -8.69 -12.03 8.55
C ARG A 239 -7.87 -10.75 8.47
N GLU A 240 -7.55 -10.13 9.60
CA GLU A 240 -6.66 -8.97 9.56
C GLU A 240 -5.23 -9.41 9.23
N LYS A 241 -4.47 -8.54 8.56
CA LYS A 241 -3.06 -8.80 8.19
C LYS A 241 -2.24 -9.15 9.44
N PRO A 242 -1.38 -10.18 9.39
CA PRO A 242 -0.42 -10.44 10.45
C PRO A 242 0.53 -9.26 10.67
N TYR A 243 0.91 -9.03 11.93
CA TYR A 243 1.79 -7.93 12.30
C TYR A 243 2.81 -8.33 13.37
N LEU A 244 3.99 -7.72 13.29
CA LEU A 244 5.05 -7.87 14.28
C LEU A 244 4.70 -7.08 15.54
N TYR A 245 4.90 -7.68 16.71
CA TYR A 245 4.80 -7.00 17.98
C TYR A 245 5.86 -7.52 18.96
N ILE A 246 6.04 -6.82 20.07
CA ILE A 246 6.97 -7.19 21.14
C ILE A 246 6.19 -7.44 22.44
N THR A 247 6.57 -8.49 23.16
CA THR A 247 5.99 -8.79 24.49
C THR A 247 6.62 -7.92 25.58
N ALA A 248 6.02 -7.92 26.76
CA ALA A 248 6.59 -7.26 27.94
C ALA A 248 7.95 -7.86 28.38
N GLN A 249 8.33 -9.02 27.85
CA GLN A 249 9.63 -9.68 28.08
C GLN A 249 10.63 -9.42 26.94
N ASP A 250 10.38 -8.40 26.11
CA ASP A 250 11.21 -8.05 24.94
C ASP A 250 11.35 -9.17 23.90
N GLN A 251 10.35 -10.06 23.80
CA GLN A 251 10.33 -11.11 22.77
C GLN A 251 9.50 -10.67 21.57
N TYR A 252 10.07 -10.79 20.36
CA TYR A 252 9.35 -10.53 19.12
C TYR A 252 8.47 -11.71 18.74
N GLN A 253 7.24 -11.40 18.33
CA GLN A 253 6.28 -12.37 17.84
C GLN A 253 5.50 -11.77 16.67
N VAL A 254 5.02 -12.62 15.78
CA VAL A 254 4.04 -12.23 14.74
C VAL A 254 2.67 -12.64 15.24
N PHE A 255 1.78 -11.68 15.41
CA PHE A 255 0.39 -11.99 15.67
C PHE A 255 -0.35 -12.30 14.38
N VAL A 256 -1.11 -13.38 14.40
CA VAL A 256 -1.94 -13.85 13.31
C VAL A 256 -3.40 -13.78 13.77
N PRO A 257 -4.13 -12.71 13.38
CA PRO A 257 -5.56 -12.60 13.65
C PRO A 257 -6.33 -13.82 13.14
N SER A 258 -7.41 -14.17 13.83
CA SER A 258 -8.29 -15.28 13.43
C SER A 258 -9.10 -14.89 12.19
N LEU A 259 -9.48 -15.89 11.39
CA LEU A 259 -10.53 -15.72 10.39
C LEU A 259 -11.83 -15.31 11.10
N GLN A 260 -12.53 -14.36 10.52
CA GLN A 260 -13.82 -13.86 10.98
C GLN A 260 -14.76 -13.75 9.78
N GLU A 261 -16.05 -13.85 10.03
CA GLU A 261 -17.08 -13.75 9.01
C GLU A 261 -18.11 -12.73 9.43
N ASN A 262 -18.72 -12.08 8.43
CA ASN A 262 -19.83 -11.14 8.62
C ASN A 262 -19.52 -10.04 9.66
N THR A 263 -18.29 -9.54 9.65
CA THR A 263 -17.80 -8.59 10.67
C THR A 263 -18.22 -7.16 10.37
N ARG A 264 -18.16 -6.32 11.41
CA ARG A 264 -18.35 -4.87 11.36
C ARG A 264 -17.41 -4.16 12.33
N GLY A 265 -16.71 -3.15 11.82
CA GLY A 265 -15.78 -2.32 12.58
C GLY A 265 -14.46 -3.01 12.94
N PRO A 266 -13.56 -2.30 13.66
CA PRO A 266 -12.26 -2.81 14.03
C PRO A 266 -12.31 -3.96 15.03
N SER A 267 -11.37 -4.91 14.93
CA SER A 267 -11.27 -6.04 15.85
C SER A 267 -10.69 -5.73 17.24
N TRP A 268 -10.23 -4.50 17.47
CA TRP A 268 -9.45 -4.10 18.66
C TRP A 268 -10.11 -3.00 19.51
N ILE A 269 -11.35 -2.60 19.17
CA ILE A 269 -12.10 -1.58 19.91
C ILE A 269 -13.03 -2.20 20.96
N ASN A 270 -13.58 -1.36 21.85
CA ASN A 270 -14.60 -1.72 22.84
C ASN A 270 -14.16 -2.77 23.88
N GLY A 271 -12.87 -2.80 24.22
CA GLY A 271 -12.33 -3.73 25.21
C GLY A 271 -12.18 -5.17 24.69
N ASN A 272 -12.43 -5.41 23.40
CA ASN A 272 -12.16 -6.70 22.77
C ASN A 272 -10.69 -6.79 22.38
N GLU A 273 -10.04 -7.87 22.79
CA GLU A 273 -8.78 -8.27 22.18
C GLU A 273 -9.06 -8.87 20.81
N THR A 274 -8.26 -8.50 19.80
CA THR A 274 -8.32 -9.14 18.49
C THR A 274 -8.07 -10.65 18.66
N PRO A 275 -9.01 -11.53 18.27
CA PRO A 275 -8.81 -12.97 18.40
C PRO A 275 -7.73 -13.44 17.44
N GLY A 276 -6.91 -14.41 17.83
CA GLY A 276 -5.82 -14.92 17.02
C GLY A 276 -4.79 -15.67 17.83
N LYS A 277 -3.67 -16.00 17.17
CA LYS A 277 -2.53 -16.68 17.79
C LYS A 277 -1.23 -15.94 17.52
N SER A 278 -0.26 -16.07 18.42
CA SER A 278 1.07 -15.52 18.21
C SER A 278 2.04 -16.62 17.81
N ILE A 279 2.93 -16.29 16.88
CA ILE A 279 4.00 -17.17 16.42
C ILE A 279 5.33 -16.52 16.81
N LEU A 280 6.25 -17.32 17.35
CA LEU A 280 7.55 -16.81 17.77
C LEU A 280 8.36 -16.37 16.56
N ILE A 281 9.14 -15.30 16.70
CA ILE A 281 9.99 -14.85 15.59
C ILE A 281 11.01 -15.91 15.16
N ASP A 282 11.38 -16.82 16.06
CA ASP A 282 12.33 -17.92 15.79
C ASP A 282 11.79 -18.94 14.77
N ASP A 283 10.46 -19.03 14.64
CA ASP A 283 9.79 -19.85 13.61
C ASP A 283 9.89 -19.22 12.21
N PHE A 284 10.40 -17.98 12.09
CA PHE A 284 10.62 -17.28 10.84
C PHE A 284 12.09 -17.27 10.42
N LEU A 285 12.36 -17.56 9.15
CA LEU A 285 13.60 -17.10 8.52
C LEU A 285 13.50 -15.57 8.34
N ILE A 286 14.36 -14.82 9.02
CA ILE A 286 14.55 -13.39 8.78
C ILE A 286 15.49 -13.24 7.57
N ALA A 287 14.90 -13.11 6.39
CA ALA A 287 15.62 -12.90 5.14
C ALA A 287 16.15 -11.47 5.06
N LYS A 288 17.43 -11.32 4.71
CA LYS A 288 18.11 -10.04 4.51
C LYS A 288 18.65 -9.96 3.08
N PRO A 289 18.67 -8.78 2.43
CA PRO A 289 19.02 -8.68 1.01
C PRO A 289 20.45 -9.17 0.68
N ALA A 290 21.38 -9.03 1.63
CA ALA A 290 22.78 -9.41 1.43
C ALA A 290 23.02 -10.93 1.48
N ASP A 291 22.14 -11.67 2.17
CA ASP A 291 22.44 -13.04 2.58
C ASP A 291 21.38 -14.06 2.09
N ALA A 292 20.17 -13.59 1.74
CA ALA A 292 19.07 -14.47 1.36
C ALA A 292 19.06 -14.74 -0.16
N SER A 293 19.14 -16.03 -0.52
CA SER A 293 18.91 -16.55 -1.87
C SER A 293 17.59 -17.31 -1.95
N ALA A 294 17.03 -17.49 -3.16
CA ALA A 294 15.83 -18.30 -3.34
C ALA A 294 16.00 -19.73 -2.79
N ALA A 295 17.19 -20.33 -2.96
CA ALA A 295 17.53 -21.65 -2.42
C ALA A 295 17.45 -21.70 -0.88
N SER A 296 18.04 -20.70 -0.20
CA SER A 296 17.99 -20.62 1.27
C SER A 296 16.57 -20.41 1.80
N ILE A 297 15.76 -19.60 1.10
CA ILE A 297 14.36 -19.33 1.46
C ILE A 297 13.50 -20.59 1.22
N ASN A 298 13.65 -21.26 0.08
CA ASN A 298 12.96 -22.50 -0.21
C ASN A 298 13.31 -23.61 0.80
N THR A 299 14.57 -23.72 1.21
CA THR A 299 14.97 -24.66 2.27
C THR A 299 14.23 -24.39 3.58
N ALA A 300 14.08 -23.10 3.95
CA ALA A 300 13.32 -22.72 5.13
C ALA A 300 11.82 -23.05 5.00
N LEU A 301 11.22 -22.73 3.85
CA LEU A 301 9.82 -23.06 3.53
C LEU A 301 9.56 -24.58 3.59
N ASP A 302 10.45 -25.38 3.01
CA ASP A 302 10.36 -26.84 2.99
C ASP A 302 10.46 -27.44 4.40
N SER A 303 11.26 -26.83 5.26
CA SER A 303 11.37 -27.19 6.69
C SER A 303 10.18 -26.73 7.55
N GLY A 304 9.20 -26.02 6.97
CA GLY A 304 8.00 -25.54 7.66
C GLY A 304 8.16 -24.18 8.34
N ARG A 305 9.26 -23.47 8.12
CA ARG A 305 9.44 -22.11 8.64
C ARG A 305 8.62 -21.10 7.85
N HIS A 306 8.26 -20.02 8.52
CA HIS A 306 7.73 -18.82 7.87
C HIS A 306 8.86 -17.93 7.37
N ILE A 307 8.55 -16.92 6.56
CA ILE A 307 9.54 -16.00 6.01
C ILE A 307 9.19 -14.57 6.41
N LEU A 308 10.18 -13.84 6.94
CA LEU A 308 10.10 -12.41 7.15
C LEU A 308 11.18 -11.73 6.32
N PHE A 309 10.78 -10.94 5.33
CA PHE A 309 11.69 -10.13 4.52
C PHE A 309 11.94 -8.78 5.19
N THR A 310 13.20 -8.46 5.44
CA THR A 310 13.59 -7.15 5.96
C THR A 310 13.74 -6.13 4.82
N PRO A 311 13.74 -4.81 5.10
CA PRO A 311 13.68 -3.79 4.05
C PRO A 311 14.86 -3.86 3.08
N GLY A 312 14.55 -4.06 1.80
CA GLY A 312 15.51 -4.02 0.69
C GLY A 312 14.99 -4.66 -0.58
N ILE A 313 15.87 -4.83 -1.57
CA ILE A 313 15.57 -5.45 -2.87
C ILE A 313 16.23 -6.83 -2.93
N TYR A 314 15.43 -7.84 -3.26
CA TYR A 314 15.84 -9.24 -3.37
C TYR A 314 15.72 -9.68 -4.82
N LYS A 315 16.85 -10.09 -5.42
CA LYS A 315 16.84 -10.75 -6.73
C LYS A 315 16.63 -12.23 -6.52
N ILE A 316 15.55 -12.75 -7.09
CA ILE A 316 15.06 -14.11 -6.88
C ILE A 316 15.32 -14.91 -8.16
N ASP A 317 16.27 -15.84 -8.10
CA ASP A 317 16.70 -16.66 -9.23
C ASP A 317 15.87 -17.93 -9.43
N ASP A 318 15.04 -18.28 -8.45
CA ASP A 318 14.07 -19.36 -8.53
C ASP A 318 12.79 -19.01 -7.79
N ALA A 319 11.63 -19.54 -8.21
CA ALA A 319 10.37 -19.28 -7.54
C ALA A 319 10.44 -19.69 -6.07
N LEU A 320 9.91 -18.84 -5.19
CA LEU A 320 9.70 -19.17 -3.79
C LEU A 320 8.48 -20.11 -3.70
N ARG A 321 8.71 -21.38 -3.37
CA ARG A 321 7.70 -22.44 -3.43
C ARG A 321 7.06 -22.64 -2.07
N VAL A 322 5.80 -22.24 -1.93
CA VAL A 322 5.05 -22.42 -0.69
C VAL A 322 4.20 -23.68 -0.79
N THR A 323 4.66 -24.76 -0.15
CA THR A 323 4.01 -26.08 -0.21
C THR A 323 3.35 -26.51 1.11
N LYS A 324 3.53 -25.73 2.18
CA LYS A 324 3.01 -26.05 3.52
C LYS A 324 1.79 -25.17 3.82
N ALA A 325 0.75 -25.79 4.37
CA ALA A 325 -0.43 -25.07 4.84
C ALA A 325 -0.07 -24.09 5.96
N GLY A 326 -0.75 -22.95 6.01
CA GLY A 326 -0.57 -21.95 7.06
C GLY A 326 0.74 -21.17 7.01
N THR A 327 1.56 -21.31 5.95
CA THR A 327 2.82 -20.57 5.83
C THR A 327 2.59 -19.06 5.69
N ILE A 328 3.40 -18.27 6.38
CA ILE A 328 3.38 -16.80 6.32
C ILE A 328 4.65 -16.32 5.62
N ILE A 329 4.47 -15.45 4.62
CA ILE A 329 5.50 -14.61 4.02
C ILE A 329 5.13 -13.17 4.33
N LEU A 330 5.94 -12.50 5.15
CA LEU A 330 5.69 -11.14 5.63
C LEU A 330 6.84 -10.20 5.25
N GLY A 331 6.52 -9.04 4.70
CA GLY A 331 7.49 -7.96 4.45
C GLY A 331 7.48 -6.89 5.54
N LEU A 332 8.67 -6.43 5.93
CA LEU A 332 8.89 -5.22 6.73
C LEU A 332 9.56 -4.14 5.89
N GLY A 333 9.02 -2.91 5.92
CA GLY A 333 9.56 -1.77 5.18
C GLY A 333 9.45 -1.91 3.66
N GLN A 334 8.40 -2.58 3.18
CA GLN A 334 8.08 -2.76 1.75
C GLN A 334 9.24 -3.34 0.92
N PRO A 335 9.74 -4.53 1.29
CA PRO A 335 10.79 -5.19 0.53
C PRO A 335 10.29 -5.54 -0.88
N SER A 336 11.20 -5.46 -1.85
CA SER A 336 10.93 -5.76 -3.25
C SER A 336 11.51 -7.11 -3.64
N LEU A 337 10.70 -8.00 -4.23
CA LEU A 337 11.16 -9.24 -4.84
C LEU A 337 11.18 -9.08 -6.35
N ILE A 338 12.31 -9.42 -6.99
CA ILE A 338 12.49 -9.32 -8.45
C ILE A 338 12.84 -10.71 -8.99
N PRO A 339 11.96 -11.41 -9.72
CA PRO A 339 12.32 -12.64 -10.40
C PRO A 339 13.26 -12.32 -11.57
N ILE A 340 14.39 -13.02 -11.68
CA ILE A 340 15.40 -12.74 -12.72
C ILE A 340 15.56 -13.84 -13.77
N THR A 341 14.77 -14.91 -13.69
CA THR A 341 14.89 -16.10 -14.56
C THR A 341 13.66 -16.41 -15.40
N GLY A 342 12.64 -15.54 -15.38
CA GLY A 342 11.36 -15.77 -16.07
C GLY A 342 10.43 -16.75 -15.36
N ARG A 343 10.76 -17.12 -14.11
CA ARG A 343 9.87 -17.84 -13.19
C ARG A 343 9.09 -16.83 -12.33
N PRO A 344 7.92 -17.19 -11.79
CA PRO A 344 7.26 -16.38 -10.78
C PRO A 344 8.19 -16.09 -9.60
N ALA A 345 8.01 -14.94 -8.94
CA ALA A 345 8.71 -14.66 -7.69
C ALA A 345 8.19 -15.59 -6.57
N ILE A 346 6.89 -15.84 -6.54
CA ILE A 346 6.24 -16.72 -5.56
C ILE A 346 5.27 -17.65 -6.29
N SER A 347 5.31 -18.94 -5.95
CA SER A 347 4.33 -19.94 -6.39
C SER A 347 3.84 -20.71 -5.15
N VAL A 348 2.52 -20.70 -4.94
CA VAL A 348 1.84 -21.37 -3.84
C VAL A 348 1.18 -22.64 -4.36
N ALA A 349 1.39 -23.77 -3.69
CA ALA A 349 0.67 -24.99 -3.97
C ALA A 349 -0.83 -24.84 -3.63
N ASP A 350 -1.68 -25.80 -4.03
CA ASP A 350 -3.11 -25.81 -3.66
C ASP A 350 -3.31 -26.22 -2.17
N VAL A 351 -2.80 -25.39 -1.25
CA VAL A 351 -2.80 -25.61 0.20
C VAL A 351 -3.51 -24.46 0.92
N GLU A 352 -4.11 -24.79 2.06
CA GLU A 352 -4.89 -23.85 2.85
C GLU A 352 -4.02 -22.88 3.68
N GLY A 353 -4.58 -21.72 4.02
CA GLY A 353 -4.11 -20.87 5.11
C GLY A 353 -2.85 -20.07 4.86
N VAL A 354 -2.30 -20.07 3.64
CA VAL A 354 -1.10 -19.29 3.33
C VAL A 354 -1.38 -17.80 3.47
N THR A 355 -0.40 -17.02 3.92
CA THR A 355 -0.49 -15.56 3.96
C THR A 355 0.72 -14.94 3.28
N ILE A 356 0.49 -14.06 2.31
CA ILE A 356 1.53 -13.25 1.67
C ILE A 356 1.20 -11.79 1.93
N ALA A 357 2.09 -11.05 2.59
CA ALA A 357 1.76 -9.73 3.12
C ALA A 357 2.90 -8.71 3.00
N GLY A 358 2.58 -7.49 2.54
CA GLY A 358 3.46 -6.33 2.64
C GLY A 358 4.68 -6.38 1.70
N LEU A 359 4.52 -6.91 0.50
CA LEU A 359 5.59 -7.05 -0.49
C LEU A 359 5.35 -6.18 -1.71
N ILE A 360 6.45 -5.69 -2.29
CA ILE A 360 6.47 -5.24 -3.69
C ILE A 360 7.03 -6.38 -4.53
N ILE A 361 6.33 -6.78 -5.58
CA ILE A 361 6.77 -7.76 -6.56
C ILE A 361 7.05 -7.00 -7.85
N ASP A 362 8.33 -6.73 -8.09
CA ASP A 362 8.79 -6.01 -9.27
C ASP A 362 9.05 -7.00 -10.41
N ALA A 363 8.52 -6.72 -11.60
CA ALA A 363 8.84 -7.51 -12.79
C ALA A 363 10.35 -7.45 -13.10
N GLY A 364 10.90 -8.58 -13.57
CA GLY A 364 12.26 -8.63 -14.11
C GLY A 364 12.33 -8.31 -15.60
N GLU A 365 13.56 -8.17 -16.11
CA GLU A 365 13.82 -8.00 -17.56
C GLU A 365 13.46 -9.26 -18.36
N VAL A 366 13.56 -10.44 -17.73
CA VAL A 366 13.15 -11.72 -18.33
C VAL A 366 11.65 -11.91 -18.09
N ASN A 367 10.91 -12.18 -19.17
CA ASN A 367 9.46 -12.34 -19.08
C ASN A 367 9.08 -13.50 -18.16
N SER A 368 8.20 -13.22 -17.21
CA SER A 368 7.56 -14.24 -16.38
C SER A 368 6.09 -14.38 -16.78
N PRO A 369 5.55 -15.59 -16.97
CA PRO A 369 4.12 -15.76 -17.26
C PRO A 369 3.21 -15.16 -16.20
N THR A 370 3.65 -15.25 -14.94
CA THR A 370 3.08 -14.51 -13.82
C THR A 370 4.17 -14.17 -12.81
N LEU A 371 3.96 -13.14 -11.99
CA LEU A 371 4.89 -12.81 -10.90
C LEU A 371 4.49 -13.49 -9.58
N VAL A 372 3.19 -13.73 -9.37
CA VAL A 372 2.66 -14.47 -8.22
C VAL A 372 1.60 -15.45 -8.69
N GLU A 373 1.81 -16.73 -8.40
CA GLU A 373 0.87 -17.82 -8.68
C GLU A 373 0.30 -18.37 -7.38
N VAL A 374 -1.03 -18.37 -7.23
CA VAL A 374 -1.72 -18.95 -6.06
C VAL A 374 -2.51 -20.19 -6.48
N GLY A 375 -1.93 -21.35 -6.21
CA GLY A 375 -2.39 -22.63 -6.72
C GLY A 375 -1.88 -22.88 -8.14
N PRO A 376 -1.48 -24.12 -8.49
CA PRO A 376 -1.24 -24.49 -9.88
C PRO A 376 -2.53 -24.42 -10.71
N GLN A 377 -2.39 -24.45 -12.03
CA GLN A 377 -3.54 -24.65 -12.92
C GLN A 377 -4.34 -25.91 -12.49
N ASP A 378 -5.66 -25.84 -12.63
CA ASP A 378 -6.61 -26.90 -12.25
C ASP A 378 -6.73 -27.15 -10.73
N SER A 379 -6.26 -26.23 -9.88
CA SER A 379 -6.61 -26.21 -8.46
C SER A 379 -8.11 -26.36 -8.24
N CYS A 380 -8.48 -27.28 -7.35
CA CYS A 380 -9.88 -27.64 -7.09
C CYS A 380 -10.19 -27.88 -5.61
N ALA A 381 -9.20 -27.76 -4.72
CA ALA A 381 -9.44 -27.87 -3.28
C ALA A 381 -10.28 -26.70 -2.77
N ASN A 382 -11.14 -26.97 -1.80
CA ASN A 382 -11.92 -25.97 -1.08
C ASN A 382 -11.17 -25.53 0.17
N HIS A 383 -10.86 -24.24 0.27
CA HIS A 383 -10.10 -23.64 1.37
C HIS A 383 -10.94 -22.72 2.25
N ALA A 384 -12.28 -22.80 2.18
CA ALA A 384 -13.18 -21.86 2.88
C ALA A 384 -12.92 -21.76 4.39
N ALA A 385 -12.55 -22.86 5.06
CA ALA A 385 -12.31 -22.88 6.51
C ALA A 385 -10.99 -22.17 6.92
N ASN A 386 -10.04 -22.08 6.00
CA ASN A 386 -8.75 -21.44 6.23
C ASN A 386 -8.18 -20.94 4.91
N PRO A 387 -8.69 -19.84 4.35
CA PRO A 387 -8.30 -19.43 3.01
C PRO A 387 -6.88 -18.88 2.97
N THR A 388 -6.31 -18.87 1.77
CA THR A 388 -5.07 -18.15 1.49
C THR A 388 -5.39 -16.65 1.40
N PHE A 389 -4.56 -15.81 2.04
CA PHE A 389 -4.72 -14.36 2.03
C PHE A 389 -3.53 -13.63 1.39
N LEU A 390 -3.83 -12.60 0.60
CA LEU A 390 -2.88 -11.70 -0.03
C LEU A 390 -3.12 -10.27 0.50
N TYR A 391 -2.14 -9.68 1.19
CA TYR A 391 -2.27 -8.35 1.79
C TYR A 391 -1.24 -7.36 1.28
N ASP A 392 -1.66 -6.12 1.04
CA ASP A 392 -0.77 -4.99 0.77
C ASP A 392 0.27 -5.31 -0.31
N LEU A 393 -0.14 -6.06 -1.33
CA LEU A 393 0.75 -6.47 -2.41
C LEU A 393 0.75 -5.42 -3.49
N THR A 394 1.95 -4.96 -3.84
CA THR A 394 2.16 -4.15 -5.04
C THR A 394 2.82 -5.02 -6.09
N VAL A 395 2.21 -5.20 -7.25
CA VAL A 395 2.87 -5.68 -8.46
C VAL A 395 3.26 -4.49 -9.30
N ARG A 396 4.53 -4.38 -9.69
CA ARG A 396 5.02 -3.27 -10.51
C ARG A 396 5.77 -3.76 -11.75
N THR A 397 5.34 -3.27 -12.91
CA THR A 397 6.02 -3.48 -14.19
C THR A 397 6.57 -2.15 -14.68
N ALA A 398 7.79 -1.81 -14.28
CA ALA A 398 8.45 -0.52 -14.57
C ALA A 398 9.78 -0.74 -15.31
N GLY A 399 10.34 0.31 -15.92
CA GLY A 399 11.61 0.18 -16.65
C GLY A 399 11.49 -0.69 -17.89
N HIS A 400 12.52 -1.46 -18.18
CA HIS A 400 12.57 -2.40 -19.30
C HIS A 400 12.17 -3.83 -18.88
N CYS A 401 11.18 -3.95 -18.00
CA CYS A 401 10.71 -5.21 -17.43
C CYS A 401 9.39 -5.68 -18.02
N LYS A 402 9.06 -6.97 -17.88
CA LYS A 402 7.88 -7.57 -18.53
C LYS A 402 7.38 -8.82 -17.85
N ASN A 403 6.09 -9.06 -17.98
CA ASN A 403 5.37 -10.24 -17.52
C ASN A 403 4.03 -10.34 -18.25
N ASP A 404 3.46 -11.54 -18.38
CA ASP A 404 2.16 -11.70 -19.05
C ASP A 404 1.04 -11.24 -18.09
N ALA A 405 0.93 -11.90 -16.93
CA ALA A 405 0.04 -11.53 -15.83
C ALA A 405 0.81 -11.05 -14.59
N GLY A 406 0.22 -10.17 -13.77
CA GLY A 406 0.79 -9.80 -12.47
C GLY A 406 0.58 -10.89 -11.41
N ILE A 407 -0.69 -11.21 -11.14
CA ILE A 407 -1.10 -12.27 -10.20
C ILE A 407 -2.06 -13.22 -10.90
N VAL A 408 -1.83 -14.53 -10.75
CA VAL A 408 -2.78 -15.58 -11.18
C VAL A 408 -3.29 -16.32 -9.95
N ILE A 409 -4.61 -16.40 -9.80
CA ILE A 409 -5.29 -17.04 -8.67
C ILE A 409 -6.09 -18.26 -9.18
N ASN A 410 -5.54 -19.45 -8.99
CA ASN A 410 -6.19 -20.71 -9.34
C ASN A 410 -6.93 -21.34 -8.16
N SER A 411 -6.35 -21.29 -6.95
CA SER A 411 -6.97 -21.85 -5.75
C SER A 411 -8.29 -21.17 -5.41
N HIS A 412 -9.24 -21.95 -4.91
CA HIS A 412 -10.53 -21.45 -4.47
C HIS A 412 -10.41 -20.71 -3.13
N ASN A 413 -11.40 -19.87 -2.83
CA ASN A 413 -11.57 -19.17 -1.55
C ASN A 413 -10.47 -18.15 -1.20
N VAL A 414 -9.54 -17.84 -2.11
CA VAL A 414 -8.48 -16.86 -1.87
C VAL A 414 -9.07 -15.49 -1.54
N VAL A 415 -8.49 -14.81 -0.56
CA VAL A 415 -8.88 -13.46 -0.16
C VAL A 415 -7.75 -12.48 -0.44
N GLY A 416 -7.96 -11.54 -1.35
CA GLY A 416 -7.11 -10.36 -1.54
C GLY A 416 -7.59 -9.19 -0.69
N ASP A 417 -6.68 -8.43 -0.11
CA ASP A 417 -6.97 -7.21 0.64
C ASP A 417 -5.85 -6.19 0.39
N GLN A 418 -6.19 -5.09 -0.30
CA GLN A 418 -5.27 -4.04 -0.76
C GLN A 418 -4.24 -4.58 -1.76
N LEU A 419 -4.67 -4.77 -3.00
CA LEU A 419 -3.79 -5.19 -4.11
C LEU A 419 -3.62 -4.04 -5.10
N TRP A 420 -2.38 -3.65 -5.40
CA TRP A 420 -2.09 -2.71 -6.47
C TRP A 420 -1.26 -3.37 -7.57
N LEU A 421 -1.82 -3.50 -8.76
CA LEU A 421 -1.16 -4.06 -9.93
C LEU A 421 -0.95 -2.93 -10.92
N TRP A 422 0.29 -2.50 -11.08
CA TRP A 422 0.62 -1.28 -11.79
C TRP A 422 1.65 -1.54 -12.88
N ARG A 423 1.22 -1.43 -14.13
CA ARG A 423 2.14 -1.22 -15.24
C ARG A 423 2.54 0.24 -15.28
N ALA A 424 3.83 0.55 -15.19
CA ALA A 424 4.28 1.92 -15.07
C ALA A 424 3.81 2.83 -16.22
N ASP A 425 3.14 3.94 -15.88
CA ASP A 425 2.74 5.00 -16.79
C ASP A 425 3.76 6.15 -16.88
N HIS A 426 4.68 6.22 -15.91
CA HIS A 426 5.76 7.20 -15.81
C HIS A 426 7.04 6.57 -15.21
N GLY A 427 8.12 7.37 -15.17
CA GLY A 427 9.45 6.91 -14.79
C GLY A 427 10.28 6.45 -16.00
N ASP A 428 11.53 6.11 -15.75
CA ASP A 428 12.42 5.61 -16.81
C ASP A 428 11.89 4.30 -17.40
N GLY A 429 11.99 4.15 -18.72
CA GLY A 429 11.50 2.99 -19.44
C GLY A 429 9.96 2.80 -19.51
N ALA A 430 9.13 3.70 -18.97
CA ALA A 430 7.67 3.58 -19.12
C ALA A 430 7.24 3.80 -20.60
N GLY A 431 6.65 2.78 -21.23
CA GLY A 431 6.47 2.74 -22.68
C GLY A 431 5.60 1.58 -23.14
N TRP A 432 4.72 1.73 -24.14
CA TRP A 432 3.87 0.60 -24.64
C TRP A 432 4.67 -0.68 -24.89
N ASN A 433 5.84 -0.54 -25.51
CA ASN A 433 6.70 -1.67 -25.86
C ASN A 433 7.85 -1.88 -24.88
N SER A 434 8.06 -0.97 -23.93
CA SER A 434 9.20 -0.99 -23.02
C SER A 434 8.91 -1.80 -21.76
N ASN A 435 7.71 -1.63 -21.17
CA ASN A 435 7.25 -2.37 -20.00
C ASN A 435 5.94 -3.14 -20.27
N PRO A 436 5.92 -4.09 -21.22
CA PRO A 436 4.69 -4.77 -21.59
C PRO A 436 4.18 -5.70 -20.49
N THR A 437 2.87 -5.64 -20.23
CA THR A 437 2.12 -6.66 -19.50
C THR A 437 0.69 -6.75 -20.02
N GLU A 438 0.19 -7.97 -20.16
CA GLU A 438 -1.12 -8.26 -20.76
C GLU A 438 -2.23 -8.00 -19.75
N ASN A 439 -2.16 -8.64 -18.58
CA ASN A 439 -3.16 -8.53 -17.52
C ASN A 439 -2.53 -8.18 -16.17
N GLY A 440 -3.29 -7.50 -15.31
CA GLY A 440 -2.89 -7.31 -13.92
C GLY A 440 -3.17 -8.57 -13.12
N VAL A 441 -4.46 -8.91 -13.00
CA VAL A 441 -4.90 -10.08 -12.24
C VAL A 441 -5.75 -11.00 -13.11
N VAL A 442 -5.50 -12.29 -12.99
CA VAL A 442 -6.30 -13.35 -13.62
C VAL A 442 -6.82 -14.28 -12.52
N VAL A 443 -8.14 -14.45 -12.45
CA VAL A 443 -8.80 -15.23 -11.41
C VAL A 443 -9.53 -16.42 -12.03
N HIS A 444 -9.05 -17.62 -11.71
CA HIS A 444 -9.66 -18.90 -12.07
C HIS A 444 -10.39 -19.55 -10.90
N GLY A 445 -9.93 -19.32 -9.67
CA GLY A 445 -10.53 -19.89 -8.47
C GLY A 445 -11.98 -19.47 -8.23
N ASN A 446 -12.79 -20.40 -7.74
CA ASN A 446 -14.14 -20.12 -7.25
C ASN A 446 -14.09 -19.48 -5.85
N ASN A 447 -15.11 -18.71 -5.48
CA ASN A 447 -15.24 -18.10 -4.15
C ASN A 447 -14.09 -17.15 -3.77
N VAL A 448 -13.39 -16.59 -4.75
CA VAL A 448 -12.34 -15.59 -4.51
C VAL A 448 -12.98 -14.27 -4.12
N THR A 449 -12.43 -13.64 -3.09
CA THR A 449 -12.87 -12.33 -2.60
C THR A 449 -11.71 -11.35 -2.68
N ILE A 450 -11.91 -10.15 -3.22
CA ILE A 450 -10.84 -9.12 -3.23
C ILE A 450 -11.39 -7.81 -2.66
N TYR A 451 -10.78 -7.31 -1.60
CA TYR A 451 -11.03 -5.99 -1.02
C TYR A 451 -9.95 -5.02 -1.48
N GLY A 452 -10.34 -3.87 -2.04
CA GLY A 452 -9.38 -2.85 -2.46
C GLY A 452 -8.46 -3.34 -3.58
N LEU A 453 -9.03 -3.74 -4.71
CA LEU A 453 -8.25 -3.97 -5.92
C LEU A 453 -7.97 -2.61 -6.58
N PHE A 454 -6.73 -2.42 -7.01
CA PHE A 454 -6.27 -1.29 -7.81
C PHE A 454 -5.44 -1.88 -8.95
N ASN A 455 -5.84 -1.70 -10.19
CA ASN A 455 -5.26 -2.46 -11.29
C ASN A 455 -5.13 -1.59 -12.52
N GLU A 456 -3.92 -1.28 -13.00
CA GLU A 456 -3.70 -0.13 -13.87
C GLU A 456 -2.71 -0.37 -15.03
N HIS A 457 -3.08 0.18 -16.19
CA HIS A 457 -2.22 0.40 -17.37
C HIS A 457 -1.80 -0.81 -18.20
N HIS A 458 -2.25 -2.03 -17.88
CA HIS A 458 -2.06 -3.25 -18.69
C HIS A 458 -2.57 -3.15 -20.14
N LYS A 459 -2.02 -3.99 -21.03
CA LYS A 459 -2.26 -3.95 -22.49
C LYS A 459 -3.61 -4.51 -22.90
N GLU A 460 -4.09 -5.52 -22.19
CA GLU A 460 -5.36 -6.20 -22.41
C GLU A 460 -6.32 -5.92 -21.25
N TYR A 461 -7.13 -6.91 -20.87
CA TYR A 461 -8.00 -6.86 -19.70
C TYR A 461 -7.16 -6.64 -18.44
N GLN A 462 -7.53 -5.68 -17.62
CA GLN A 462 -6.75 -5.38 -16.42
C GLN A 462 -7.08 -6.49 -15.41
N THR A 463 -8.37 -6.72 -15.20
CA THR A 463 -8.90 -7.84 -14.43
C THR A 463 -9.58 -8.84 -15.37
N LEU A 464 -9.16 -10.10 -15.29
CA LEU A 464 -9.77 -11.23 -16.00
C LEU A 464 -10.31 -12.24 -14.99
N TRP A 465 -11.59 -12.59 -15.09
CA TRP A 465 -12.24 -13.48 -14.14
C TRP A 465 -12.99 -14.62 -14.82
N THR A 466 -12.76 -15.84 -14.35
CA THR A 466 -13.36 -17.07 -14.90
C THR A 466 -14.01 -17.95 -13.83
N GLY A 467 -13.65 -17.78 -12.55
CA GLY A 467 -14.26 -18.51 -11.44
C GLY A 467 -15.67 -18.02 -11.05
N ASN A 468 -16.48 -18.90 -10.47
CA ASN A 468 -17.83 -18.61 -9.99
C ASN A 468 -17.87 -18.16 -8.51
N THR A 469 -18.96 -17.48 -8.16
CA THR A 469 -19.32 -17.07 -6.78
C THR A 469 -18.28 -16.14 -6.17
N ALA A 470 -17.89 -15.13 -6.94
CA ALA A 470 -16.88 -14.16 -6.58
C ALA A 470 -17.48 -12.89 -5.96
N ALA A 471 -16.76 -12.29 -5.01
CA ALA A 471 -17.09 -10.98 -4.47
C ALA A 471 -15.89 -10.02 -4.66
N GLU A 472 -16.01 -9.09 -5.61
CA GLU A 472 -14.97 -8.09 -5.89
C GLU A 472 -15.37 -6.73 -5.31
N TYR A 473 -14.54 -6.18 -4.44
CA TYR A 473 -14.77 -4.88 -3.82
C TYR A 473 -13.65 -3.94 -4.26
N THR A 474 -14.00 -3.04 -5.18
CA THR A 474 -13.24 -1.83 -5.59
C THR A 474 -12.28 -1.96 -6.79
N PHE A 475 -12.30 -0.89 -7.59
CA PHE A 475 -11.39 -0.28 -8.59
C PHE A 475 -10.59 -1.11 -9.62
N ILE A 476 -10.89 -0.86 -10.90
CA ILE A 476 -10.13 -1.35 -12.04
C ILE A 476 -9.80 -0.15 -12.95
N ASN A 477 -8.53 0.04 -13.27
CA ASN A 477 -8.03 1.14 -14.09
C ASN A 477 -7.16 0.69 -15.27
N ARG A 478 -6.49 1.60 -15.98
CA ARG A 478 -6.71 1.73 -17.42
C ARG A 478 -5.43 1.86 -18.27
N ARG A 479 -5.49 1.46 -19.53
CA ARG A 479 -4.44 1.43 -20.59
C ARG A 479 -3.61 2.71 -20.85
N SER A 480 -2.32 2.55 -21.19
CA SER A 480 -1.38 3.61 -21.64
C SER A 480 -0.56 3.19 -22.87
N LEU A 481 -0.41 4.12 -23.84
CA LEU A 481 0.54 4.22 -24.97
C LEU A 481 0.23 3.48 -26.30
N THR A 482 -0.03 4.28 -27.35
CA THR A 482 0.06 4.00 -28.81
C THR A 482 -0.49 2.67 -29.38
N ILE A 483 -1.64 2.70 -30.08
CA ILE A 483 -1.89 1.86 -31.27
C ILE A 483 -2.72 2.64 -32.32
N ARG A 484 -2.24 2.65 -33.57
CA ARG A 484 -3.02 2.90 -34.79
C ARG A 484 -3.53 1.54 -35.30
N GLN A 485 -4.80 1.17 -35.07
CA GLN A 485 -5.62 0.28 -35.94
C GLN A 485 -6.96 -0.12 -35.30
N THR A 486 -7.89 -0.46 -36.18
CA THR A 486 -9.36 -0.45 -36.07
C THR A 486 -9.97 -1.84 -35.78
N LYS A 487 -9.66 -2.46 -34.64
CA LYS A 487 -10.41 -3.63 -34.15
C LYS A 487 -10.88 -3.38 -32.73
N SER A 488 -12.10 -3.82 -32.42
CA SER A 488 -12.73 -3.78 -31.10
C SER A 488 -11.80 -4.43 -30.07
N LEU A 489 -11.22 -3.65 -29.16
CA LEU A 489 -10.22 -4.11 -28.21
C LEU A 489 -10.64 -3.75 -26.77
N GLY A 490 -11.08 -4.78 -26.04
CA GLY A 490 -10.87 -5.09 -24.61
C GLY A 490 -11.33 -4.09 -23.55
N CYS A 491 -12.38 -4.44 -22.80
CA CYS A 491 -12.79 -3.77 -21.56
C CYS A 491 -11.71 -3.76 -20.45
N VAL A 492 -11.98 -3.00 -19.39
CA VAL A 492 -11.09 -2.87 -18.23
C VAL A 492 -11.25 -4.08 -17.28
N GLY A 493 -12.47 -4.60 -17.11
CA GLY A 493 -12.73 -5.87 -16.42
C GLY A 493 -13.61 -6.81 -17.23
N ARG A 494 -13.17 -8.07 -17.41
CA ARG A 494 -13.92 -9.10 -18.15
C ARG A 494 -14.22 -10.31 -17.27
N LEU A 495 -15.51 -10.63 -17.13
CA LEU A 495 -15.96 -11.94 -16.69
C LEU A 495 -16.16 -12.82 -17.93
N MET A 496 -15.64 -14.05 -17.91
CA MET A 496 -15.82 -15.00 -19.02
C MET A 496 -17.27 -15.51 -19.08
N ASP A 497 -17.69 -15.89 -20.29
CA ASP A 497 -19.10 -16.22 -20.61
C ASP A 497 -19.69 -17.35 -19.75
N ALA A 498 -18.84 -18.25 -19.23
CA ALA A 498 -19.25 -19.36 -18.37
C ALA A 498 -19.52 -18.97 -16.90
N VAL A 499 -19.22 -17.73 -16.49
CA VAL A 499 -19.48 -17.24 -15.12
C VAL A 499 -20.98 -17.07 -14.93
N THR A 500 -21.52 -17.78 -13.94
CA THR A 500 -22.94 -17.75 -13.58
C THR A 500 -23.20 -16.88 -12.35
N SER A 501 -22.20 -16.66 -11.50
CA SER A 501 -22.34 -15.85 -10.27
C SER A 501 -21.09 -15.00 -10.02
N HIS A 502 -21.29 -13.70 -9.86
CA HIS A 502 -20.27 -12.71 -9.49
C HIS A 502 -20.96 -11.48 -8.91
N GLU A 503 -20.40 -10.89 -7.87
CA GLU A 503 -20.94 -9.66 -7.30
C GLU A 503 -19.82 -8.65 -7.06
N ALA A 504 -20.03 -7.42 -7.51
CA ALA A 504 -19.03 -6.37 -7.36
C ALA A 504 -19.63 -5.05 -6.88
N TRP A 505 -18.91 -4.36 -5.99
CA TRP A 505 -19.37 -3.11 -5.41
C TRP A 505 -18.34 -2.03 -5.60
N GLY A 506 -18.79 -0.87 -6.10
CA GLY A 506 -17.98 0.31 -6.08
C GLY A 506 -16.89 0.36 -7.13
N LEU A 507 -17.27 0.08 -8.37
CA LEU A 507 -16.33 -0.02 -9.47
C LEU A 507 -16.08 1.36 -10.08
N GLY A 508 -14.81 1.78 -10.01
CA GLY A 508 -14.34 3.00 -10.64
C GLY A 508 -13.40 2.68 -11.79
N ILE A 509 -13.66 3.24 -12.97
CA ILE A 509 -12.84 3.07 -14.17
C ILE A 509 -12.57 4.46 -14.73
N TYR A 510 -11.31 4.92 -14.77
CA TYR A 510 -10.97 6.23 -15.33
C TYR A 510 -10.20 6.11 -16.63
N SER A 511 -10.02 7.25 -17.29
CA SER A 511 -9.51 7.28 -18.62
C SER A 511 -8.59 8.49 -18.95
N TYR A 512 -7.30 8.26 -19.26
CA TYR A 512 -6.31 9.23 -19.75
C TYR A 512 -5.71 8.89 -21.15
N PHE A 513 -6.43 9.12 -22.27
CA PHE A 513 -5.99 8.66 -23.62
C PHE A 513 -5.01 9.65 -24.29
N ARG A 514 -3.84 9.89 -23.68
CA ARG A 514 -2.92 10.95 -24.12
C ARG A 514 -2.46 10.80 -25.58
N ASP A 515 -2.11 9.59 -26.01
CA ASP A 515 -1.31 9.37 -27.23
C ASP A 515 -2.10 8.90 -28.46
N SER A 516 -3.40 8.62 -28.32
CA SER A 516 -4.23 8.13 -29.43
C SER A 516 -5.73 8.42 -29.23
N PRO A 517 -6.51 8.60 -30.33
CA PRO A 517 -7.96 8.75 -30.29
C PRO A 517 -8.64 7.38 -30.05
N THR A 518 -8.21 6.68 -29.01
CA THR A 518 -8.66 5.31 -28.70
C THR A 518 -10.11 5.32 -28.22
N LYS A 519 -10.89 4.39 -28.75
CA LYS A 519 -12.26 4.13 -28.31
C LYS A 519 -12.30 2.81 -27.57
N LEU A 520 -12.69 2.86 -26.31
CA LEU A 520 -12.97 1.69 -25.50
C LEU A 520 -14.48 1.45 -25.55
N GLU A 521 -14.90 0.34 -26.13
CA GLU A 521 -16.34 0.11 -26.32
C GLU A 521 -17.08 -0.05 -24.98
N ASN A 522 -16.56 -0.91 -24.10
CA ASN A 522 -17.10 -1.13 -22.76
C ASN A 522 -16.01 -0.93 -21.71
N ALA A 523 -16.33 -0.30 -20.58
CA ALA A 523 -15.46 -0.36 -19.42
C ALA A 523 -15.50 -1.74 -18.76
N ILE A 524 -16.65 -2.40 -18.73
CA ILE A 524 -16.84 -3.72 -18.12
C ILE A 524 -17.56 -4.66 -19.12
N GLU A 525 -17.08 -5.90 -19.23
CA GLU A 525 -17.74 -6.97 -19.98
C GLU A 525 -18.10 -8.10 -19.02
N VAL A 526 -19.39 -8.46 -18.97
CA VAL A 526 -19.89 -9.55 -18.11
C VAL A 526 -20.85 -10.47 -18.88
N PRO A 527 -21.05 -11.73 -18.48
CA PRO A 527 -22.10 -12.55 -19.08
C PRO A 527 -23.49 -12.07 -18.66
N GLU A 528 -24.47 -12.32 -19.52
CA GLU A 528 -25.89 -12.16 -19.20
C GLU A 528 -26.35 -13.31 -18.30
N SER A 529 -26.07 -13.19 -17.00
CA SER A 529 -26.51 -14.16 -15.98
C SER A 529 -27.24 -13.44 -14.84
N PRO A 530 -28.40 -13.97 -14.36
CA PRO A 530 -29.10 -13.42 -13.19
C PRO A 530 -28.26 -13.38 -11.90
N GLY A 531 -27.22 -14.24 -11.81
CA GLY A 531 -26.31 -14.29 -10.67
C GLY A 531 -25.14 -13.30 -10.75
N VAL A 532 -25.02 -12.55 -11.85
CA VAL A 532 -23.98 -11.52 -12.01
C VAL A 532 -24.56 -10.15 -11.68
N LYS A 533 -24.04 -9.52 -10.63
CA LYS A 533 -24.56 -8.27 -10.07
C LYS A 533 -23.44 -7.27 -9.87
N LEU A 534 -23.64 -6.04 -10.34
CA LEU A 534 -22.66 -4.96 -10.14
C LEU A 534 -23.36 -3.73 -9.57
N HIS A 535 -22.75 -3.15 -8.54
CA HIS A 535 -23.29 -2.04 -7.77
C HIS A 535 -22.38 -0.81 -7.88
N HIS A 536 -22.98 0.35 -8.14
CA HIS A 536 -22.33 1.66 -8.09
C HIS A 536 -21.09 1.77 -8.99
N LEU A 537 -21.32 1.69 -10.30
CA LEU A 537 -20.30 1.77 -11.34
C LEU A 537 -20.06 3.22 -11.74
N THR A 538 -18.81 3.59 -11.99
CA THR A 538 -18.41 4.93 -12.42
C THR A 538 -17.34 4.84 -13.51
N THR A 539 -17.59 5.46 -14.66
CA THR A 539 -16.58 5.68 -15.70
C THR A 539 -16.22 7.15 -15.81
N VAL A 540 -14.94 7.48 -15.96
CA VAL A 540 -14.48 8.87 -16.11
C VAL A 540 -13.47 9.01 -17.24
N TRP A 541 -13.63 10.04 -18.07
CA TRP A 541 -12.61 10.51 -18.99
C TRP A 541 -11.90 11.73 -18.38
N LEU A 542 -10.67 11.56 -17.92
CA LEU A 542 -9.86 12.59 -17.29
C LEU A 542 -9.36 13.60 -18.33
N THR A 543 -8.67 13.09 -19.35
CA THR A 543 -8.25 13.84 -20.54
C THR A 543 -7.71 12.88 -21.62
N GLY A 544 -7.41 13.37 -22.81
CA GLY A 544 -6.92 12.55 -23.91
C GLY A 544 -6.96 13.24 -25.26
N THR A 545 -6.51 12.52 -26.29
CA THR A 545 -6.58 12.94 -27.69
C THR A 545 -8.04 13.09 -28.12
N PRO A 546 -8.42 14.16 -28.84
CA PRO A 546 -9.77 14.32 -29.37
C PRO A 546 -10.25 13.09 -30.16
N GLY A 547 -11.48 12.67 -29.93
CA GLY A 547 -12.06 11.46 -30.53
C GLY A 547 -11.82 10.17 -29.73
N SER A 548 -11.06 10.25 -28.64
CA SER A 548 -10.95 9.16 -27.68
C SER A 548 -12.16 9.13 -26.73
N GLU A 549 -12.65 7.95 -26.37
CA GLU A 549 -13.84 7.79 -25.51
C GLU A 549 -13.88 6.43 -24.82
N ILE A 550 -14.67 6.34 -23.75
CA ILE A 550 -15.28 5.09 -23.32
C ILE A 550 -16.74 5.16 -23.77
N SER A 551 -17.19 4.26 -24.64
CA SER A 551 -18.53 4.31 -25.24
C SER A 551 -19.61 3.94 -24.23
N HIS A 552 -19.37 2.92 -23.40
CA HIS A 552 -20.33 2.36 -22.46
C HIS A 552 -19.69 1.95 -21.12
N ILE A 553 -20.50 1.94 -20.06
CA ILE A 553 -20.07 1.48 -18.73
C ILE A 553 -19.95 -0.04 -18.72
N VAL A 554 -20.99 -0.76 -19.14
CA VAL A 554 -21.05 -2.22 -19.08
C VAL A 554 -21.93 -2.78 -20.19
N ASN A 555 -21.44 -3.74 -20.97
CA ASN A 555 -22.20 -4.46 -22.03
C ASN A 555 -23.10 -3.57 -22.92
N GLY A 556 -22.59 -2.44 -23.43
CA GLY A 556 -23.36 -1.52 -24.27
C GLY A 556 -24.31 -0.60 -23.49
N MET A 557 -24.37 -0.70 -22.17
CA MET A 557 -25.20 0.12 -21.29
C MET A 557 -24.39 1.21 -20.58
N GLY A 558 -25.08 2.30 -20.25
CA GLY A 558 -24.48 3.52 -19.73
C GLY A 558 -24.02 4.47 -20.85
N GLY A 559 -23.98 5.76 -20.53
CA GLY A 559 -23.55 6.79 -21.47
C GLY A 559 -22.03 6.80 -21.69
N ARG A 560 -21.60 7.43 -22.78
CA ARG A 560 -20.18 7.60 -23.09
C ARG A 560 -19.50 8.71 -22.28
N VAL A 561 -18.19 8.59 -22.07
CA VAL A 561 -17.31 9.66 -21.55
C VAL A 561 -16.19 9.97 -22.54
N TYR A 562 -15.98 11.25 -22.87
CA TYR A 562 -15.15 11.68 -24.01
C TYR A 562 -14.60 13.13 -23.92
N ALA A 563 -14.98 13.91 -22.91
CA ALA A 563 -14.52 15.29 -22.74
C ALA A 563 -14.53 15.69 -21.26
N ASN A 564 -13.81 16.75 -20.88
CA ASN A 564 -13.81 17.26 -19.51
C ASN A 564 -15.00 18.18 -19.18
N THR A 565 -15.76 18.61 -20.18
CA THR A 565 -16.96 19.46 -20.02
C THR A 565 -17.98 19.18 -21.13
N PRO A 566 -19.30 19.18 -20.83
CA PRO A 566 -19.91 19.27 -19.49
C PRO A 566 -19.57 18.05 -18.61
N GLU A 567 -19.92 18.07 -17.32
CA GLU A 567 -19.63 16.95 -16.40
C GLU A 567 -20.16 15.60 -16.92
N SER A 568 -21.32 15.60 -17.58
CA SER A 568 -21.89 14.41 -18.20
C SER A 568 -21.05 13.85 -19.36
N ALA A 569 -20.17 14.64 -19.99
CA ALA A 569 -19.20 14.13 -20.96
C ALA A 569 -17.92 13.60 -20.29
N MET A 570 -17.67 13.99 -19.03
CA MET A 570 -16.49 13.59 -18.25
C MET A 570 -16.74 12.34 -17.42
N ARG A 571 -17.92 12.23 -16.81
CA ARG A 571 -18.27 11.18 -15.86
C ARG A 571 -19.63 10.61 -16.18
N GLN A 572 -19.73 9.30 -16.13
CA GLN A 572 -20.96 8.53 -16.23
C GLN A 572 -21.02 7.52 -15.09
N THR A 573 -22.22 7.25 -14.59
CA THR A 573 -22.43 6.35 -13.45
C THR A 573 -23.60 5.42 -13.70
N TRP A 574 -23.55 4.22 -13.15
CA TRP A 574 -24.62 3.22 -13.22
C TRP A 574 -24.83 2.61 -11.85
N LYS A 575 -26.07 2.62 -11.35
CA LYS A 575 -26.33 2.20 -9.97
C LYS A 575 -26.33 0.67 -9.82
N GLU A 576 -27.06 -0.03 -10.69
CA GLU A 576 -27.32 -1.47 -10.57
C GLU A 576 -27.26 -2.15 -11.94
N TYR A 577 -26.49 -3.23 -12.04
CA TYR A 577 -26.46 -4.12 -13.20
C TYR A 577 -26.76 -5.57 -12.77
N PRO A 578 -27.65 -6.30 -13.47
CA PRO A 578 -28.61 -5.78 -14.44
C PRO A 578 -29.59 -4.82 -13.74
N SER A 579 -30.19 -3.90 -14.49
CA SER A 579 -31.23 -3.03 -13.90
C SER A 579 -32.41 -3.86 -13.40
N ALA A 580 -32.95 -3.51 -12.23
CA ALA A 580 -34.21 -4.09 -11.77
C ALA A 580 -35.29 -3.85 -12.83
N GLN A 581 -35.97 -4.92 -13.27
CA GLN A 581 -37.09 -4.84 -14.20
C GLN A 581 -38.31 -4.16 -13.57
#